data_AF-A0A2G3AN86-F1
#
_entry.id   AF-A0A2G3AN86-F1
#
_cell.length_a   1.000
_cell.length_b   1.000
_cell.length_c   1.000
_cell.angle_alpha   90.00
_cell.angle_beta   90.00
_cell.angle_gamma   90.00
#
_symmetry.space_group_name_H-M   'P 1'
#
loop_
_entity.id
_entity.type
_entity.pdbx_description
1 polymer ?
#
loop_
_entity_poly.entity_id
_entity_poly.type
_entity_poly.pdbx_seq_one_letter_code
_entity_poly.pdbx_strand_id
1 'polypeptide(L)'
;MACMNKGWEILSGKIKSLLKRKKGIENRDNSIAERWEILSGKNNWEGFFGLRSSTIPHSPWPNVSVGLDKNNPYKYDITKYVCAASDVPSKTQKVKESTWIGFVGVATDEGKVALGRREILIAWRGTRRGSEWNDDCENSLVQPTEIFGEKTNNILVHKVGEENFKEAYTLQILRISNASDPVPKLPERGLIDGFANDRRVYEDVGFELSIDTTKSKYLKKDVDGHILEVYLHGTAGTQGAKGEFKLEINRDIALKNKADDVLKDEYGVPVSWCIEKNKGMVQQEDGSWILMDHEDYDTYFLP
;
A
#
# COMPACT_ATOMS: atom_id res chain seq x y z
N MET A 1 -20.34 61.47 -10.82
CA MET A 1 -20.26 60.06 -11.28
C MET A 1 -18.85 59.59 -11.64
N ALA A 2 -17.93 60.43 -12.15
CA ALA A 2 -16.59 59.99 -12.57
C ALA A 2 -15.65 59.50 -11.45
N CYS A 3 -15.73 60.04 -10.22
CA CYS A 3 -14.85 59.63 -9.11
C CYS A 3 -15.19 58.25 -8.52
N MET A 4 -16.46 57.83 -8.55
CA MET A 4 -16.87 56.50 -8.06
C MET A 4 -16.39 55.37 -8.98
N ASN A 5 -16.36 55.59 -10.30
CA ASN A 5 -15.89 54.59 -11.26
C ASN A 5 -14.37 54.31 -11.12
N LYS A 6 -13.55 55.34 -10.87
CA LYS A 6 -12.10 55.13 -10.62
C LYS A 6 -11.83 54.33 -9.34
N GLY A 7 -12.61 54.55 -8.28
CA GLY A 7 -12.50 53.78 -7.05
C GLY A 7 -12.81 52.30 -7.24
N TRP A 8 -13.84 51.99 -8.03
CA TRP A 8 -14.24 50.62 -8.35
C TRP A 8 -13.24 49.88 -9.24
N GLU A 9 -12.62 50.56 -10.21
CA GLU A 9 -11.56 49.97 -11.05
C GLU A 9 -10.30 49.63 -10.23
N ILE A 10 -9.90 50.51 -9.31
CA ILE A 10 -8.74 50.26 -8.43
C ILE A 10 -9.03 49.10 -7.47
N LEU A 11 -10.23 49.05 -6.88
CA LEU A 11 -10.61 47.99 -5.95
C LEU A 11 -10.74 46.63 -6.66
N SER A 12 -11.37 46.60 -7.83
CA SER A 12 -11.49 45.38 -8.64
C SER A 12 -10.14 44.89 -9.19
N GLY A 13 -9.23 45.81 -9.53
CA GLY A 13 -7.84 45.48 -9.89
C GLY A 13 -7.06 44.86 -8.73
N LYS A 14 -7.17 45.42 -7.52
CA LYS A 14 -6.56 44.86 -6.30
C LYS A 14 -7.13 43.49 -5.94
N ILE A 15 -8.45 43.31 -6.03
CA ILE A 15 -9.12 42.02 -5.78
C ILE A 15 -8.70 40.98 -6.83
N LYS A 16 -8.64 41.33 -8.12
CA LYS A 16 -8.15 40.44 -9.17
C LYS A 16 -6.68 40.08 -8.97
N SER A 17 -5.83 41.03 -8.56
CA SER A 17 -4.42 40.80 -8.21
C SER A 17 -4.27 39.89 -7.00
N LEU A 18 -5.08 40.08 -5.95
CA LEU A 18 -5.10 39.21 -4.76
C LEU A 18 -5.59 37.81 -5.10
N LEU A 19 -6.63 37.67 -5.95
CA LEU A 19 -7.10 36.38 -6.45
C LEU A 19 -6.08 35.71 -7.38
N LYS A 20 -5.33 36.47 -8.19
CA LYS A 20 -4.20 35.95 -8.98
C LYS A 20 -3.03 35.52 -8.11
N ARG A 21 -2.73 36.24 -7.02
CA ARG A 21 -1.74 35.85 -6.00
C ARG A 21 -2.20 34.61 -5.24
N LYS A 22 -3.47 34.50 -4.86
CA LYS A 22 -4.04 33.31 -4.21
C LYS A 22 -4.01 32.09 -5.14
N LYS A 23 -4.44 32.25 -6.40
CA LYS A 23 -4.29 31.23 -7.46
C LYS A 23 -2.84 30.93 -7.84
N GLY A 24 -1.91 31.87 -7.64
CA GLY A 24 -0.48 31.70 -7.87
C GLY A 24 0.26 31.05 -6.69
N ILE A 25 -0.31 31.12 -5.49
CA ILE A 25 0.14 30.40 -4.28
C ILE A 25 -0.42 28.97 -4.27
N GLU A 26 -1.62 28.74 -4.83
CA GLU A 26 -2.21 27.41 -4.97
C GLU A 26 -1.57 26.54 -6.09
N ASN A 27 -0.56 27.04 -6.81
CA ASN A 27 -0.04 26.38 -8.01
C ASN A 27 1.50 26.38 -8.12
N ARG A 28 2.18 26.25 -6.98
CA ARG A 28 3.60 25.85 -6.91
C ARG A 28 3.72 24.70 -5.91
N ASP A 29 4.57 23.73 -6.24
CA ASP A 29 4.76 22.48 -5.52
C ASP A 29 5.03 22.70 -4.02
N ASN A 30 4.00 22.64 -3.19
CA ASN A 30 4.18 22.42 -1.77
C ASN A 30 4.71 20.98 -1.61
N SER A 31 5.96 20.88 -1.20
CA SER A 31 6.71 19.63 -1.14
C SER A 31 6.01 18.61 -0.23
N ILE A 32 6.30 17.31 -0.40
CA ILE A 32 5.80 16.27 0.52
C ILE A 32 6.19 16.59 1.96
N ALA A 33 7.41 17.08 2.15
CA ALA A 33 7.92 17.53 3.44
C ALA A 33 7.07 18.63 4.10
N GLU A 34 6.33 19.45 3.35
CA GLU A 34 5.45 20.48 3.93
C GLU A 34 4.03 19.96 4.18
N ARG A 35 3.62 18.90 3.47
CA ARG A 35 2.26 18.35 3.52
C ARG A 35 2.16 17.02 4.26
N TRP A 36 3.26 16.51 4.81
CA TRP A 36 3.36 15.16 5.35
C TRP A 36 2.23 14.83 6.33
N GLU A 37 1.81 15.77 7.17
CA GLU A 37 0.74 15.57 8.15
C GLU A 37 -0.59 15.26 7.47
N ILE A 38 -0.97 16.06 6.47
CA ILE A 38 -2.19 15.88 5.69
C ILE A 38 -2.10 14.60 4.86
N LEU A 39 -0.94 14.34 4.26
CA LEU A 39 -0.69 13.12 3.49
C LEU A 39 -0.76 11.85 4.36
N SER A 40 -0.50 11.98 5.66
CA SER A 40 -0.60 10.92 6.68
C SER A 40 -1.97 10.87 7.36
N GLY A 41 -2.97 11.58 6.85
CA GLY A 41 -4.35 11.46 7.33
C GLY A 41 -4.72 12.39 8.47
N LYS A 42 -3.95 13.45 8.80
CA LYS A 42 -4.31 14.40 9.87
C LYS A 42 -5.75 14.95 9.77
N ASN A 43 -6.32 14.99 8.56
CA ASN A 43 -7.69 15.40 8.28
C ASN A 43 -8.56 14.28 7.65
N ASN A 44 -8.24 13.01 7.90
CA ASN A 44 -8.89 11.84 7.28
C ASN A 44 -8.96 11.92 5.75
N TRP A 45 -7.98 12.60 5.11
CA TRP A 45 -7.94 12.84 3.67
C TRP A 45 -9.20 13.53 3.10
N GLU A 46 -9.99 14.24 3.93
CA GLU A 46 -11.18 14.97 3.48
C GLU A 46 -10.85 16.03 2.42
N GLY A 47 -11.65 16.07 1.35
CA GLY A 47 -11.44 16.98 0.22
C GLY A 47 -10.18 16.70 -0.61
N PHE A 48 -9.41 15.67 -0.24
CA PHE A 48 -8.14 15.33 -0.84
C PHE A 48 -8.33 14.31 -1.98
N PHE A 49 -8.96 14.74 -3.08
CA PHE A 49 -9.07 13.95 -4.33
C PHE A 49 -7.73 13.78 -5.09
N GLY A 50 -6.62 13.99 -4.38
CA GLY A 50 -5.29 14.15 -4.96
C GLY A 50 -4.19 13.57 -4.09
N LEU A 51 -4.34 12.33 -3.62
CA LEU A 51 -3.21 11.49 -3.17
C LEU A 51 -2.31 11.18 -4.38
N ARG A 52 -1.65 12.22 -4.89
CA ARG A 52 -0.91 12.24 -6.15
C ARG A 52 0.57 12.20 -5.77
N SER A 53 1.20 11.05 -6.04
CA SER A 53 2.61 10.67 -5.80
C SER A 53 3.02 10.18 -4.40
N SER A 54 2.50 10.73 -3.29
CA SER A 54 3.04 10.40 -1.95
C SER A 54 2.50 9.11 -1.32
N THR A 55 1.35 8.62 -1.80
CA THR A 55 0.61 7.51 -1.17
C THR A 55 0.61 6.26 -2.01
N ILE A 56 1.35 6.28 -3.11
CA ILE A 56 1.70 5.08 -3.83
C ILE A 56 3.01 4.68 -3.18
N PRO A 57 3.00 3.74 -2.21
CA PRO A 57 4.25 3.19 -1.77
C PRO A 57 4.90 2.65 -3.05
N HIS A 58 6.06 3.21 -3.42
CA HIS A 58 6.96 2.55 -4.34
C HIS A 58 7.15 1.18 -3.72
N SER A 59 6.48 0.17 -4.28
CA SER A 59 6.43 -1.23 -3.83
C SER A 59 7.51 -1.49 -2.77
N PRO A 60 7.17 -1.54 -1.47
CA PRO A 60 8.16 -1.59 -0.41
C PRO A 60 8.90 -2.95 -0.42
N TRP A 61 8.46 -3.89 -1.25
CA TRP A 61 9.12 -5.15 -1.49
C TRP A 61 10.62 -5.00 -1.69
N PRO A 62 11.44 -5.56 -0.78
CA PRO A 62 12.86 -5.65 -0.98
C PRO A 62 13.06 -6.80 -1.96
N ASN A 63 12.85 -6.52 -3.24
CA ASN A 63 13.67 -7.17 -4.25
C ASN A 63 14.78 -6.17 -4.54
N VAL A 64 15.82 -6.27 -3.72
CA VAL A 64 17.15 -5.67 -3.92
C VAL A 64 17.71 -6.03 -5.32
N SER A 65 17.06 -6.96 -6.05
CA SER A 65 17.37 -7.40 -7.41
C SER A 65 16.54 -6.77 -8.56
N VAL A 66 15.50 -5.96 -8.32
CA VAL A 66 14.71 -5.33 -9.43
C VAL A 66 14.93 -3.82 -9.63
N GLY A 67 15.85 -3.20 -8.89
CA GLY A 67 16.28 -1.82 -9.16
C GLY A 67 15.20 -0.74 -9.04
N LEU A 68 14.18 -0.97 -8.20
CA LEU A 68 13.09 0.00 -7.93
C LEU A 68 13.53 1.16 -7.02
N ASP A 69 14.80 1.20 -6.61
CA ASP A 69 15.44 2.27 -5.86
C ASP A 69 15.83 3.46 -6.75
N LYS A 70 16.05 3.21 -8.06
CA LYS A 70 16.42 4.24 -9.03
C LYS A 70 15.28 5.23 -9.22
N ASN A 71 15.63 6.52 -9.23
CA ASN A 71 14.67 7.64 -9.30
C ASN A 71 13.63 7.68 -8.17
N ASN A 72 13.83 6.95 -7.06
CA ASN A 72 13.03 7.10 -5.85
C ASN A 72 13.73 8.09 -4.89
N PRO A 73 13.16 9.28 -4.63
CA PRO A 73 13.74 10.25 -3.71
C PRO A 73 13.56 9.87 -2.23
N TYR A 74 12.70 8.91 -1.90
CA TYR A 74 12.45 8.47 -0.53
C TYR A 74 13.33 7.27 -0.22
N LYS A 75 14.46 7.55 0.44
CA LYS A 75 15.52 6.58 0.71
C LYS A 75 15.41 6.01 2.13
N TYR A 76 15.51 4.69 2.26
CA TYR A 76 15.37 3.93 3.50
C TYR A 76 16.49 2.90 3.66
N ASP A 77 16.93 2.69 4.89
CA ASP A 77 17.78 1.57 5.28
C ASP A 77 16.93 0.48 5.92
N ILE A 78 17.06 -0.76 5.44
CA ILE A 78 16.40 -1.91 6.07
C ILE A 78 17.19 -2.31 7.30
N THR A 79 16.53 -2.29 8.46
CA THR A 79 17.17 -2.51 9.76
C THR A 79 16.84 -3.86 10.37
N LYS A 80 15.67 -4.42 10.05
CA LYS A 80 15.21 -5.72 10.55
C LYS A 80 14.34 -6.42 9.53
N TYR A 81 14.44 -7.75 9.49
CA TYR A 81 13.49 -8.64 8.84
C TYR A 81 12.58 -9.25 9.91
N VAL A 82 11.31 -9.42 9.59
CA VAL A 82 10.29 -9.97 10.47
C VAL A 82 9.89 -11.34 9.95
N CYS A 83 9.93 -12.34 10.83
CA CYS A 83 9.50 -13.70 10.54
C CYS A 83 8.38 -14.10 11.52
N ALA A 84 7.44 -14.92 11.07
CA ALA A 84 6.39 -15.49 11.91
C ALA A 84 6.21 -16.97 11.59
N ALA A 85 5.72 -17.71 12.59
CA ALA A 85 5.31 -19.10 12.44
C ALA A 85 3.84 -19.20 12.87
N SER A 86 3.07 -20.05 12.19
CA SER A 86 1.71 -20.37 12.62
C SER A 86 1.76 -21.58 13.55
N ASP A 87 1.08 -21.46 14.70
CA ASP A 87 0.83 -22.60 15.58
C ASP A 87 -0.37 -23.44 15.13
N VAL A 88 -1.17 -22.93 14.19
CA VAL A 88 -2.24 -23.68 13.56
C VAL A 88 -1.62 -24.65 12.55
N PRO A 89 -1.86 -25.97 12.66
CA PRO A 89 -1.39 -26.92 11.67
C PRO A 89 -2.00 -26.54 10.32
N SER A 90 -1.17 -26.07 9.39
CA SER A 90 -1.56 -25.96 7.99
C SER A 90 -2.13 -27.31 7.55
N LYS A 91 -3.30 -27.32 6.90
CA LYS A 91 -3.89 -28.55 6.33
C LYS A 91 -2.95 -29.25 5.33
N THR A 92 -1.90 -28.56 4.88
CA THR A 92 -0.97 -29.01 3.83
C THR A 92 0.50 -29.09 4.27
N GLN A 93 0.90 -28.45 5.37
CA GLN A 93 2.31 -28.38 5.80
C GLN A 93 2.48 -29.03 7.19
N LYS A 94 3.21 -30.15 7.23
CA LYS A 94 3.43 -30.98 8.43
C LYS A 94 4.53 -30.47 9.38
N VAL A 95 5.21 -29.38 9.03
CA VAL A 95 6.35 -28.84 9.80
C VAL A 95 6.07 -27.39 10.16
N LYS A 96 6.27 -27.02 11.44
CA LYS A 96 6.25 -25.63 11.91
C LYS A 96 7.47 -24.91 11.34
N GLU A 97 7.27 -24.11 10.31
CA GLU A 97 8.35 -23.33 9.68
C GLU A 97 8.10 -21.84 9.88
N SER A 98 9.06 -21.15 10.50
CA SER A 98 9.07 -19.69 10.53
C SER A 98 9.30 -19.17 9.12
N THR A 99 8.37 -18.36 8.64
CA THR A 99 8.40 -17.77 7.30
C THR A 99 8.68 -16.28 7.40
N TRP A 100 9.46 -15.73 6.46
CA TRP A 100 9.62 -14.28 6.34
C TRP A 100 8.29 -13.62 5.96
N ILE A 101 7.87 -12.62 6.76
CA ILE A 101 6.59 -11.93 6.62
C ILE A 101 6.72 -10.41 6.49
N GLY A 102 7.94 -9.84 6.43
CA GLY A 102 8.07 -8.39 6.31
C GLY A 102 9.39 -7.84 6.78
N PHE A 103 9.50 -6.52 6.84
CA PHE A 103 10.72 -5.84 7.27
C PHE A 103 10.43 -4.48 7.91
N VAL A 104 11.42 -3.96 8.63
CA VAL A 104 11.43 -2.62 9.19
C VAL A 104 12.50 -1.79 8.49
N GLY A 105 12.08 -0.68 7.88
CA GLY A 105 12.95 0.30 7.24
C GLY A 105 12.94 1.63 7.98
N VAL A 106 14.07 2.32 8.04
CA VAL A 106 14.19 3.66 8.61
C VAL A 106 14.65 4.62 7.53
N ALA A 107 13.97 5.75 7.38
CA ALA A 107 14.35 6.75 6.38
C ALA A 107 15.80 7.22 6.63
N THR A 108 16.63 7.24 5.59
CA THR A 108 17.99 7.83 5.60
C THR A 108 17.95 9.34 5.79
N ASP A 109 19.08 10.00 6.01
CA ASP A 109 19.13 11.46 6.15
C ASP A 109 18.60 12.19 4.91
N GLU A 110 18.89 11.67 3.72
CA GLU A 110 18.35 12.14 2.45
C GLU A 110 16.83 11.93 2.39
N GLY A 111 16.36 10.72 2.76
CA GLY A 111 14.94 10.39 2.82
C GLY A 111 14.18 11.29 3.79
N LYS A 112 14.75 11.58 4.96
CA LYS A 112 14.18 12.49 5.97
C LYS A 112 13.98 13.89 5.41
N VAL A 113 14.92 14.42 4.62
CA VAL A 113 14.78 15.73 3.98
C VAL A 113 13.63 15.71 2.98
N ALA A 114 13.52 14.67 2.15
CA ALA A 114 12.44 14.55 1.17
C ALA A 114 11.04 14.38 1.80
N LEU A 115 10.96 13.65 2.93
CA LEU A 115 9.72 13.34 3.64
C LEU A 115 9.33 14.39 4.68
N GLY A 116 10.26 15.26 5.07
CA GLY A 116 10.07 16.27 6.13
C GLY A 116 10.16 15.72 7.56
N ARG A 117 10.34 14.40 7.72
CA ARG A 117 10.44 13.70 9.01
C ARG A 117 11.20 12.40 8.87
N ARG A 118 11.69 11.85 9.99
CA ARG A 118 12.23 10.48 10.02
C ARG A 118 11.05 9.51 10.08
N GLU A 119 10.77 8.84 8.97
CA GLU A 119 9.77 7.78 8.92
C GLU A 119 10.39 6.43 9.29
N ILE A 120 9.64 5.65 10.06
CA ILE A 120 9.87 4.22 10.29
C ILE A 120 8.78 3.49 9.52
N LEU A 121 9.19 2.73 8.52
CA LEU A 121 8.32 1.92 7.68
C LEU A 121 8.31 0.48 8.21
N ILE A 122 7.13 -0.07 8.45
CA ILE A 122 6.94 -1.50 8.69
C ILE A 122 6.09 -2.02 7.55
N ALA A 123 6.67 -2.92 6.75
CA ALA A 123 6.00 -3.48 5.58
C ALA A 123 5.77 -4.97 5.81
N TRP A 124 4.50 -5.37 5.79
CA TRP A 124 4.07 -6.77 5.89
C TRP A 124 3.93 -7.38 4.50
N ARG A 125 4.36 -8.64 4.39
CA ARG A 125 4.23 -9.43 3.18
C ARG A 125 2.80 -9.97 3.07
N GLY A 126 2.15 -9.72 1.94
CA GLY A 126 0.85 -10.32 1.62
C GLY A 126 0.93 -11.81 1.26
N THR A 127 -0.25 -12.37 0.97
CA THR A 127 -0.47 -13.76 0.56
C THR A 127 0.16 -14.04 -0.81
N ARG A 128 0.97 -15.09 -0.92
CA ARG A 128 1.71 -15.47 -2.14
C ARG A 128 1.44 -16.91 -2.56
N ARG A 129 1.08 -17.82 -1.65
CA ARG A 129 0.84 -19.24 -1.96
C ARG A 129 -0.64 -19.59 -1.90
N GLY A 130 -1.11 -20.46 -2.79
CA GLY A 130 -2.47 -20.99 -2.74
C GLY A 130 -2.78 -21.77 -1.45
N SER A 131 -1.76 -22.25 -0.72
CA SER A 131 -1.93 -22.83 0.61
C SER A 131 -2.22 -21.77 1.68
N GLU A 132 -1.66 -20.57 1.57
CA GLU A 132 -1.89 -19.45 2.51
C GLU A 132 -3.33 -18.95 2.38
N TRP A 133 -3.90 -18.98 1.16
CA TRP A 133 -5.33 -18.71 0.93
C TRP A 133 -6.27 -19.62 1.71
N ASN A 134 -5.88 -20.86 2.03
CA ASN A 134 -6.72 -21.75 2.83
C ASN A 134 -6.72 -21.35 4.31
N ASP A 135 -5.63 -20.75 4.80
CA ASP A 135 -5.52 -20.23 6.16
C ASP A 135 -6.24 -18.87 6.26
N ASP A 136 -6.16 -18.03 5.22
CA ASP A 136 -6.93 -16.76 5.10
C ASP A 136 -8.46 -16.98 5.06
N CYS A 137 -8.91 -18.20 4.75
CA CYS A 137 -10.33 -18.58 4.75
C CYS A 137 -10.86 -18.96 6.15
N GLU A 138 -9.99 -19.10 7.16
CA GLU A 138 -10.46 -19.09 8.56
C GLU A 138 -11.18 -17.76 8.79
N ASN A 139 -12.29 -17.75 9.53
CA ASN A 139 -13.11 -16.54 9.70
C ASN A 139 -13.66 -16.35 11.11
N SER A 140 -13.05 -17.05 12.07
CA SER A 140 -13.46 -17.05 13.47
C SER A 140 -12.97 -15.78 14.17
N LEU A 141 -13.90 -15.02 14.73
CA LEU A 141 -13.67 -13.86 15.57
C LEU A 141 -13.16 -14.30 16.95
N VAL A 142 -11.96 -13.87 17.32
CA VAL A 142 -11.33 -14.18 18.62
C VAL A 142 -11.18 -12.93 19.48
N GLN A 143 -11.15 -13.10 20.81
CA GLN A 143 -10.86 -12.00 21.72
C GLN A 143 -9.34 -11.78 21.80
N PRO A 144 -8.83 -10.58 21.47
CA PRO A 144 -7.40 -10.25 21.47
C PRO A 144 -6.88 -9.87 22.87
N THR A 145 -7.23 -10.64 23.91
CA THR A 145 -6.89 -10.30 25.31
C THR A 145 -5.38 -10.20 25.55
N GLU A 146 -4.57 -10.99 24.85
CA GLU A 146 -3.11 -10.93 24.92
C GLU A 146 -2.52 -9.67 24.27
N ILE A 147 -3.22 -9.05 23.31
CA ILE A 147 -2.75 -7.89 22.54
C ILE A 147 -3.21 -6.59 23.19
N PHE A 148 -4.46 -6.51 23.65
CA PHE A 148 -5.06 -5.27 24.17
C PHE A 148 -5.38 -5.31 25.68
N GLY A 149 -5.17 -6.44 26.36
CA GLY A 149 -5.43 -6.61 27.79
C GLY A 149 -6.91 -6.80 28.14
N GLU A 150 -7.23 -6.90 29.44
CA GLU A 150 -8.60 -7.20 29.95
C GLU A 150 -9.63 -6.07 29.77
N LYS A 151 -9.23 -4.91 29.24
CA LYS A 151 -10.12 -3.75 29.08
C LYS A 151 -10.94 -3.76 27.77
N THR A 152 -10.85 -4.83 26.98
CA THR A 152 -11.42 -4.89 25.62
C THR A 152 -12.37 -6.07 25.43
N ASN A 153 -13.20 -6.38 26.43
CA ASN A 153 -14.15 -7.50 26.41
C ASN A 153 -15.19 -7.45 25.27
N ASN A 154 -15.30 -6.32 24.57
CA ASN A 154 -16.17 -6.11 23.42
C ASN A 154 -15.41 -5.96 22.09
N ILE A 155 -14.09 -6.23 22.04
CA ILE A 155 -13.32 -6.20 20.80
C ILE A 155 -13.10 -7.63 20.34
N LEU A 156 -13.57 -7.95 19.14
CA LEU A 156 -13.25 -9.18 18.45
C LEU A 156 -12.36 -8.87 17.26
N VAL A 157 -11.37 -9.72 17.02
CA VAL A 157 -10.45 -9.58 15.89
C VAL A 157 -10.55 -10.78 14.98
N HIS A 158 -10.57 -10.51 13.69
CA HIS A 158 -10.26 -11.47 12.61
C HIS A 158 -10.10 -10.72 11.26
N LYS A 159 -10.56 -9.47 11.15
CA LYS A 159 -10.17 -8.54 10.09
C LYS A 159 -10.16 -7.13 10.67
N VAL A 160 -9.00 -6.71 11.19
CA VAL A 160 -8.70 -5.35 11.68
C VAL A 160 -9.88 -4.61 12.36
N GLY A 161 -10.28 -5.08 13.55
CA GLY A 161 -11.03 -4.33 14.58
C GLY A 161 -12.51 -3.99 14.31
N GLU A 162 -13.34 -4.04 15.36
CA GLU A 162 -14.69 -3.43 15.40
C GLU A 162 -14.60 -1.89 15.59
N GLU A 163 -15.74 -1.17 15.52
CA GLU A 163 -15.88 0.27 15.84
C GLU A 163 -15.10 0.71 17.10
N ASN A 164 -15.10 -0.13 18.14
CA ASN A 164 -14.39 0.09 19.40
C ASN A 164 -12.85 0.19 19.25
N PHE A 165 -12.27 -0.34 18.17
CA PHE A 165 -10.83 -0.24 17.87
C PHE A 165 -10.42 1.20 17.52
N LYS A 166 -11.32 1.98 16.89
CA LYS A 166 -11.09 3.41 16.59
C LYS A 166 -11.11 4.26 17.85
N GLU A 167 -11.95 3.92 18.82
CA GLU A 167 -12.08 4.70 20.06
C GLU A 167 -10.87 4.52 20.99
N ALA A 168 -10.20 3.37 20.92
CA ALA A 168 -9.05 3.04 21.78
C ALA A 168 -7.73 3.68 21.33
N TYR A 169 -7.56 4.01 20.05
CA TYR A 169 -6.28 4.45 19.50
C TYR A 169 -6.40 5.59 18.48
N THR A 170 -5.49 6.56 18.52
CA THR A 170 -5.36 7.64 17.54
C THR A 170 -4.67 7.15 16.26
N LEU A 171 -5.32 6.23 15.53
CA LEU A 171 -4.80 5.64 14.30
C LEU A 171 -5.44 6.28 13.07
N GLN A 172 -4.60 6.53 12.06
CA GLN A 172 -5.01 6.97 10.73
C GLN A 172 -4.83 5.82 9.75
N ILE A 173 -5.93 5.29 9.22
CA ILE A 173 -5.94 4.11 8.36
C ILE A 173 -6.52 4.51 7.01
N LEU A 174 -5.73 4.37 5.95
CA LEU A 174 -6.20 4.49 4.58
C LEU A 174 -6.30 3.09 3.97
N ARG A 175 -7.51 2.73 3.55
CA ARG A 175 -7.79 1.51 2.81
C ARG A 175 -7.99 1.84 1.36
N ILE A 176 -7.34 1.10 0.46
CA ILE A 176 -7.58 1.22 -0.97
C ILE A 176 -8.38 0.00 -1.39
N SER A 177 -9.49 0.21 -2.09
CA SER A 177 -10.32 -0.86 -2.63
C SER A 177 -10.40 -0.74 -4.14
N ASN A 178 -10.37 -1.86 -4.84
CA ASN A 178 -10.52 -1.90 -6.28
C ASN A 178 -11.90 -2.42 -6.66
N ALA A 179 -12.59 -1.75 -7.58
CA ALA A 179 -13.93 -2.13 -8.01
C ALA A 179 -14.03 -3.57 -8.52
N SER A 180 -12.95 -4.08 -9.14
CA SER A 180 -12.86 -5.46 -9.64
C SER A 180 -12.31 -6.46 -8.63
N ASP A 181 -11.92 -6.04 -7.41
CA ASP A 181 -11.43 -6.93 -6.35
C ASP A 181 -12.54 -7.24 -5.32
N PRO A 182 -13.02 -8.49 -5.22
CA PRO A 182 -14.00 -8.88 -4.21
C PRO A 182 -13.40 -9.12 -2.81
N VAL A 183 -12.08 -9.32 -2.69
CA VAL A 183 -11.41 -9.77 -1.46
C VAL A 183 -11.59 -8.81 -0.27
N PRO A 184 -11.54 -7.47 -0.45
CA PRO A 184 -11.81 -6.55 0.65
C PRO A 184 -13.18 -6.73 1.30
N LYS A 185 -14.16 -7.29 0.58
CA LYS A 185 -15.55 -7.51 1.05
C LYS A 185 -15.75 -8.86 1.73
N LEU A 186 -14.72 -9.69 1.82
CA LEU A 186 -14.81 -11.06 2.33
C LEU A 186 -13.91 -11.28 3.56
N PRO A 187 -14.33 -12.11 4.53
CA PRO A 187 -15.69 -12.61 4.72
C PRO A 187 -16.64 -11.48 5.17
N GLU A 188 -17.91 -11.53 4.76
CA GLU A 188 -18.93 -10.57 5.23
C GLU A 188 -19.24 -10.77 6.71
N ARG A 189 -19.18 -12.02 7.19
CA ARG A 189 -19.54 -12.42 8.55
C ARG A 189 -18.56 -13.45 9.11
N GLY A 190 -18.29 -13.36 10.41
CA GLY A 190 -17.42 -14.28 11.15
C GLY A 190 -18.16 -14.96 12.30
N LEU A 191 -17.79 -16.19 12.61
CA LEU A 191 -18.29 -16.90 13.81
C LEU A 191 -17.50 -16.44 15.03
N ILE A 192 -18.16 -16.16 16.15
CA ILE A 192 -17.43 -15.91 17.40
C ILE A 192 -16.90 -17.23 17.93
N ASP A 193 -15.60 -17.30 18.19
CA ASP A 193 -14.98 -18.49 18.77
C ASP A 193 -15.65 -18.83 20.12
N GLY A 194 -15.99 -20.11 20.30
CA GLY A 194 -16.77 -20.60 21.44
C GLY A 194 -18.29 -20.40 21.39
N PHE A 195 -18.86 -19.74 20.36
CA PHE A 195 -20.30 -19.51 20.23
C PHE A 195 -20.86 -19.99 18.87
N ALA A 196 -21.31 -21.25 18.82
CA ALA A 196 -21.66 -21.96 17.58
C ALA A 196 -22.71 -21.30 16.66
N ASN A 197 -23.52 -20.35 17.15
CA ASN A 197 -24.59 -19.71 16.38
C ASN A 197 -24.50 -18.17 16.37
N ASP A 198 -23.46 -17.57 16.95
CA ASP A 198 -23.30 -16.11 16.94
C ASP A 198 -22.39 -15.72 15.76
N ARG A 199 -22.99 -15.06 14.76
CA ARG A 199 -22.29 -14.54 13.59
C ARG A 199 -22.38 -13.02 13.57
N ARG A 200 -21.23 -12.36 13.58
CA ARG A 200 -21.16 -10.90 13.47
C ARG A 200 -20.69 -10.47 12.10
N VAL A 201 -21.16 -9.29 11.69
CA VAL A 201 -20.73 -8.63 10.45
C VAL A 201 -19.35 -8.05 10.70
N TYR A 202 -18.44 -8.21 9.74
CA TYR A 202 -17.16 -7.51 9.78
C TYR A 202 -17.36 -6.05 9.44
N GLU A 203 -16.77 -5.17 10.24
CA GLU A 203 -16.78 -3.75 9.99
C GLU A 203 -15.43 -3.25 9.50
N ASP A 204 -15.48 -2.32 8.57
CA ASP A 204 -14.29 -1.75 7.96
C ASP A 204 -13.79 -0.55 8.77
N VAL A 205 -12.54 -0.61 9.21
CA VAL A 205 -11.88 0.49 9.93
C VAL A 205 -11.03 1.34 8.98
N GLY A 206 -11.20 2.67 9.06
CA GLY A 206 -10.38 3.65 8.34
C GLY A 206 -11.16 4.44 7.28
N PHE A 207 -10.43 5.24 6.52
CA PHE A 207 -10.93 5.95 5.33
C PHE A 207 -10.71 5.09 4.09
N GLU A 208 -11.72 4.98 3.22
CA GLU A 208 -11.64 4.21 1.98
C GLU A 208 -11.36 5.11 0.78
N LEU A 209 -10.31 4.79 0.03
CA LEU A 209 -10.03 5.29 -1.31
C LEU A 209 -10.42 4.22 -2.34
N SER A 210 -11.59 4.36 -2.94
CA SER A 210 -12.03 3.47 -4.01
C SER A 210 -11.37 3.83 -5.35
N ILE A 211 -10.80 2.83 -5.99
CA ILE A 211 -10.25 2.88 -7.36
C ILE A 211 -11.04 1.95 -8.29
N ASP A 212 -10.98 2.24 -9.58
CA ASP A 212 -11.61 1.41 -10.60
C ASP A 212 -10.63 1.19 -11.75
N THR A 213 -9.93 0.06 -11.71
CA THR A 213 -8.92 -0.28 -12.72
C THR A 213 -9.53 -0.73 -14.03
N THR A 214 -10.83 -1.05 -14.09
CA THR A 214 -11.54 -1.42 -15.33
C THR A 214 -11.57 -0.27 -16.34
N LYS A 215 -11.45 0.98 -15.85
CA LYS A 215 -11.34 2.19 -16.66
C LYS A 215 -9.98 2.35 -17.35
N SER A 216 -8.97 1.57 -16.97
CA SER A 216 -7.62 1.68 -17.52
C SER A 216 -7.57 1.17 -18.95
N LYS A 217 -7.14 2.03 -19.89
CA LYS A 217 -6.86 1.62 -21.27
C LYS A 217 -5.66 0.69 -21.43
N TYR A 218 -4.83 0.52 -20.39
CA TYR A 218 -3.59 -0.26 -20.44
C TYR A 218 -3.78 -1.73 -20.06
N LEU A 219 -4.78 -2.03 -19.23
CA LEU A 219 -4.99 -3.38 -18.70
C LEU A 219 -5.82 -4.23 -19.67
N LYS A 220 -5.64 -5.56 -19.62
CA LYS A 220 -6.56 -6.50 -20.25
C LYS A 220 -7.95 -6.39 -19.58
N LYS A 221 -9.01 -6.90 -20.25
CA LYS A 221 -10.38 -6.79 -19.72
C LYS A 221 -10.61 -7.65 -18.48
N ASP A 222 -10.09 -8.87 -18.48
CA ASP A 222 -10.34 -9.88 -17.45
C ASP A 222 -9.12 -10.07 -16.56
N VAL A 223 -8.62 -8.96 -16.01
CA VAL A 223 -7.47 -8.95 -15.09
C VAL A 223 -7.97 -9.17 -13.66
N ASP A 224 -7.26 -10.02 -12.91
CA ASP A 224 -7.47 -10.14 -11.47
C ASP A 224 -7.19 -8.79 -10.78
N GLY A 225 -8.26 -8.20 -10.23
CA GLY A 225 -8.22 -6.93 -9.54
C GLY A 225 -7.40 -6.95 -8.25
N HIS A 226 -7.15 -8.14 -7.70
CA HIS A 226 -6.47 -8.36 -6.42
C HIS A 226 -4.94 -8.23 -6.51
N ILE A 227 -4.39 -8.26 -7.72
CA ILE A 227 -2.93 -8.15 -7.94
C ILE A 227 -2.43 -6.77 -7.48
N LEU A 228 -1.40 -6.75 -6.63
CA LEU A 228 -0.85 -5.51 -6.08
C LEU A 228 -0.41 -4.52 -7.17
N GLU A 229 0.19 -4.98 -8.25
CA GLU A 229 0.60 -4.11 -9.36
C GLU A 229 -0.60 -3.47 -10.09
N VAL A 230 -1.76 -4.12 -10.08
CA VAL A 230 -3.03 -3.58 -10.59
C VAL A 230 -3.54 -2.48 -9.64
N TYR A 231 -3.45 -2.67 -8.33
CA TYR A 231 -3.72 -1.65 -7.32
C TYR A 231 -2.81 -0.42 -7.46
N LEU A 232 -1.49 -0.63 -7.56
CA LEU A 232 -0.53 0.46 -7.72
C LEU A 232 -0.73 1.22 -9.05
N HIS A 233 -1.11 0.52 -10.11
CA HIS A 233 -1.51 1.17 -11.37
C HIS A 233 -2.81 1.97 -11.22
N GLY A 234 -3.79 1.41 -10.51
CA GLY A 234 -5.06 2.07 -10.21
C GLY A 234 -4.88 3.37 -9.43
N THR A 235 -4.10 3.33 -8.36
CA THR A 235 -3.75 4.52 -7.56
C THR A 235 -2.97 5.56 -8.37
N ALA A 236 -2.10 5.13 -9.29
CA ALA A 236 -1.34 6.02 -10.17
C ALA A 236 -2.20 6.76 -11.21
N GLY A 237 -3.39 6.25 -11.53
CA GLY A 237 -4.23 6.79 -12.59
C GLY A 237 -5.68 7.12 -12.24
N THR A 238 -6.11 6.87 -11.00
CA THR A 238 -7.46 7.21 -10.55
C THR A 238 -7.66 8.72 -10.54
N GLN A 239 -8.81 9.17 -11.07
CA GLN A 239 -9.26 10.56 -11.00
C GLN A 239 -10.53 10.70 -10.14
N GLY A 240 -10.69 9.77 -9.19
CA GLY A 240 -11.88 9.61 -8.36
C GLY A 240 -13.01 8.85 -9.06
N ALA A 241 -14.09 8.60 -8.33
CA ALA A 241 -15.19 7.72 -8.76
C ALA A 241 -15.82 8.12 -10.11
N LYS A 242 -15.96 9.42 -10.39
CA LYS A 242 -16.54 9.95 -11.62
C LYS A 242 -15.52 10.35 -12.68
N GLY A 243 -14.23 10.31 -12.34
CA GLY A 243 -13.16 10.68 -13.25
C GLY A 243 -12.83 9.57 -14.25
N GLU A 244 -12.27 9.99 -15.39
CA GLU A 244 -11.64 9.09 -16.36
C GLU A 244 -10.30 8.57 -15.82
N PHE A 245 -9.84 7.43 -16.32
CA PHE A 245 -8.51 6.93 -15.93
C PHE A 245 -7.41 7.73 -16.64
N LYS A 246 -6.53 8.36 -15.86
CA LYS A 246 -5.38 9.11 -16.38
C LYS A 246 -4.19 8.99 -15.43
N LEU A 247 -3.11 8.38 -15.92
CA LEU A 247 -1.84 8.33 -15.20
C LEU A 247 -1.31 9.74 -14.95
N GLU A 248 -1.05 10.05 -13.69
CA GLU A 248 -0.48 11.34 -13.27
C GLU A 248 0.96 11.23 -12.80
N ILE A 249 1.42 10.02 -12.51
CA ILE A 249 2.81 9.74 -12.22
C ILE A 249 3.43 8.94 -13.36
N ASN A 250 4.74 9.14 -13.57
CA ASN A 250 5.53 8.35 -14.50
C ASN A 250 5.85 6.97 -13.89
N ARG A 251 4.83 6.12 -13.74
CA ARG A 251 4.98 4.72 -13.35
C ARG A 251 5.10 3.87 -14.61
N ASP A 252 6.22 3.17 -14.75
CA ASP A 252 6.45 2.29 -15.89
C ASP A 252 5.35 1.23 -15.99
N ILE A 253 4.77 1.12 -17.19
CA ILE A 253 3.69 0.17 -17.45
C ILE A 253 4.17 -1.28 -17.48
N ALA A 254 5.47 -1.52 -17.67
CA ALA A 254 6.06 -2.86 -17.66
C ALA A 254 5.99 -3.52 -16.29
N LEU A 255 5.96 -2.74 -15.20
CA LEU A 255 5.83 -3.25 -13.83
C LEU A 255 4.56 -4.07 -13.60
N LYS A 256 3.53 -3.86 -14.42
CA LYS A 256 2.26 -4.57 -14.30
C LYS A 256 2.45 -6.07 -14.58
N ASN A 257 3.30 -6.42 -15.55
CA ASN A 257 3.60 -7.81 -15.89
C ASN A 257 4.71 -8.43 -15.03
N LYS A 258 5.06 -7.81 -13.89
CA LYS A 258 6.15 -8.29 -13.02
C LYS A 258 5.93 -9.74 -12.61
N ALA A 259 4.74 -10.09 -12.13
CA ALA A 259 4.40 -11.44 -11.70
C ALA A 259 3.30 -12.11 -12.54
N ASP A 260 2.54 -11.34 -13.32
CA ASP A 260 1.30 -11.79 -13.97
C ASP A 260 1.15 -11.28 -15.41
N ASP A 261 0.09 -11.72 -16.10
CA ASP A 261 -0.27 -11.29 -17.46
C ASP A 261 -1.41 -10.27 -17.46
N VAL A 262 -1.12 -9.01 -17.13
CA VAL A 262 -2.18 -8.01 -16.88
C VAL A 262 -2.19 -6.87 -17.90
N LEU A 263 -1.07 -6.58 -18.55
CA LEU A 263 -0.93 -5.53 -19.55
C LEU A 263 -1.38 -6.06 -20.91
N LYS A 264 -2.06 -5.24 -21.73
CA LYS A 264 -2.44 -5.65 -23.09
C LYS A 264 -1.22 -6.05 -23.94
N ASP A 265 -1.42 -7.05 -24.79
CA ASP A 265 -0.35 -7.63 -25.61
C ASP A 265 0.27 -6.62 -26.60
N GLU A 266 -0.48 -5.59 -26.98
CA GLU A 266 -0.03 -4.49 -27.87
C GLU A 266 1.21 -3.75 -27.36
N TYR A 267 1.49 -3.81 -26.06
CA TYR A 267 2.65 -3.16 -25.44
C TYR A 267 3.91 -4.03 -25.47
N GLY A 268 3.83 -5.30 -25.88
CA GLY A 268 4.99 -6.17 -26.10
C GLY A 268 5.83 -6.48 -24.85
N VAL A 269 5.27 -6.32 -23.64
CA VAL A 269 5.98 -6.63 -22.38
C VAL A 269 5.82 -8.11 -22.05
N PRO A 270 6.92 -8.86 -21.85
CA PRO A 270 6.84 -10.27 -21.46
C PRO A 270 6.05 -10.47 -20.17
N VAL A 271 5.28 -11.54 -20.12
CA VAL A 271 4.50 -11.97 -18.94
C VAL A 271 5.43 -12.48 -17.85
N SER A 272 5.11 -12.20 -16.58
CA SER A 272 5.81 -12.71 -15.40
C SER A 272 7.33 -12.59 -15.51
N TRP A 273 7.80 -11.43 -15.99
CA TRP A 273 9.20 -11.24 -16.35
C TRP A 273 10.14 -11.20 -15.14
N CYS A 274 9.61 -10.97 -13.94
CA CYS A 274 10.40 -10.90 -12.72
C CYS A 274 10.81 -12.29 -12.25
N ILE A 275 11.93 -12.75 -12.80
CA ILE A 275 12.56 -14.01 -12.45
C ILE A 275 14.04 -13.77 -12.18
N GLU A 276 14.59 -14.48 -11.21
CA GLU A 276 16.03 -14.46 -10.98
C GLU A 276 16.76 -15.01 -12.21
N LYS A 277 17.93 -14.43 -12.49
CA LYS A 277 18.79 -14.92 -13.57
C LYS A 277 19.05 -16.41 -13.33
N ASN A 278 18.78 -17.22 -14.35
CA ASN A 278 18.88 -18.69 -14.27
C ASN A 278 18.12 -19.32 -13.09
N LYS A 279 17.08 -18.66 -12.56
CA LYS A 279 16.33 -19.10 -11.37
C LYS A 279 17.22 -19.30 -10.13
N GLY A 280 18.22 -18.44 -9.93
CA GLY A 280 19.14 -18.51 -8.80
C GLY A 280 20.31 -19.48 -9.01
N MET A 281 20.36 -20.19 -10.13
CA MET A 281 21.48 -21.09 -10.43
C MET A 281 22.73 -20.28 -10.85
N VAL A 282 23.84 -20.52 -10.15
CA VAL A 282 25.13 -19.87 -10.40
C VAL A 282 26.19 -20.92 -10.72
N GLN A 283 26.85 -20.76 -11.87
CA GLN A 283 27.96 -21.62 -12.27
C GLN A 283 29.21 -21.25 -11.48
N GLN A 284 29.86 -22.27 -10.91
CA GLN A 284 31.10 -22.16 -10.16
C GLN A 284 32.32 -22.23 -11.08
N GLU A 285 33.50 -21.89 -10.56
CA GLU A 285 34.76 -21.92 -11.30
C GLU A 285 35.14 -23.33 -11.80
N ASP A 286 34.73 -24.38 -11.09
CA ASP A 286 34.93 -25.78 -11.47
C ASP A 286 33.92 -26.29 -12.52
N GLY A 287 33.00 -25.43 -12.96
CA GLY A 287 31.96 -25.73 -13.93
C GLY A 287 30.68 -26.34 -13.33
N SER A 288 30.66 -26.64 -12.03
CA SER A 288 29.46 -27.08 -11.32
C SER A 288 28.43 -25.95 -11.20
N TRP A 289 27.18 -26.29 -10.89
CA TRP A 289 26.10 -25.33 -10.69
C TRP A 289 25.51 -25.52 -9.31
N ILE A 290 25.38 -24.44 -8.56
CA ILE A 290 24.72 -24.43 -7.26
C ILE A 290 23.57 -23.44 -7.27
N LEU A 291 22.56 -23.73 -6.46
CA LEU A 291 21.45 -22.83 -6.23
C LEU A 291 21.88 -21.81 -5.17
N MET A 292 21.93 -20.55 -5.56
CA MET A 292 22.09 -19.40 -4.66
C MET A 292 20.80 -18.59 -4.70
N ASP A 293 19.78 -19.07 -3.99
CA ASP A 293 18.44 -18.48 -3.89
C ASP A 293 18.21 -17.71 -2.57
N HIS A 294 19.27 -17.53 -1.79
CA HIS A 294 19.28 -16.77 -0.55
C HIS A 294 20.60 -16.00 -0.44
N GLU A 295 20.53 -14.82 0.17
CA GLU A 295 21.72 -14.11 0.67
C GLU A 295 21.94 -14.54 2.12
N ASP A 296 23.18 -14.90 2.47
CA ASP A 296 23.57 -15.12 3.85
C ASP A 296 23.55 -13.78 4.59
N TYR A 297 22.45 -13.48 5.28
CA TYR A 297 22.44 -12.42 6.27
C TYR A 297 23.19 -12.93 7.49
N ASP A 298 24.46 -12.56 7.61
CA ASP A 298 25.23 -12.85 8.81
C ASP A 298 24.44 -12.42 10.05
N THR A 299 24.21 -13.39 10.93
CA THR A 299 23.55 -13.23 12.23
C THR A 299 24.50 -12.55 13.23
N TYR A 300 25.06 -11.38 12.89
CA TYR A 300 25.89 -10.58 13.80
C TYR A 300 25.07 -9.78 14.83
N PHE A 301 23.94 -10.32 15.29
CA PHE A 301 23.21 -9.74 16.42
C PHE A 301 22.54 -10.84 17.25
N LEU A 302 23.37 -11.62 17.93
CA LEU A 302 23.00 -12.22 19.23
C LEU A 302 23.81 -11.48 20.31
N PRO A 303 23.19 -10.82 21.30
CA PRO A 303 23.81 -10.70 22.61
C PRO A 303 23.85 -12.06 23.32
#